data_AF-A0A966T421-F1
#
_entry.id   AF-A0A966T421-F1
#
_cell.length_a   1.000
_cell.length_b   1.000
_cell.length_c   1.000
_cell.angle_alpha   90.00
_cell.angle_beta   90.00
_cell.angle_gamma   90.00
#
_symmetry.space_group_name_H-M   'P 1'
#
loop_
_entity.id
_entity.type
_entity.pdbx_description
1 polymer ?
#
loop_
_entity_poly.entity_id
_entity_poly.type
_entity_poly.pdbx_seq_one_letter_code
_entity_poly.pdbx_strand_id
1 'polypeptide(L)'
;HNAKFDLGFLRSDSVRLEVPLKVTGPLCTLTLSRRLDPERTMSHKLRDVAARYGKSTDRPHDALADALLTAAVLPSLLAAHRVNTYGDLASHFG
;
A
#
# COMPACT_ATOMS: atom_id res chain seq x y z
N HIS A 1 -1.75 0.25 3.33
CA HIS A 1 -2.13 1.04 2.13
C HIS A 1 -2.14 2.51 2.54
N ASN A 2 -1.59 3.46 1.74
CA ASN A 2 -1.27 4.82 2.22
C ASN A 2 -0.12 4.84 3.26
N ALA A 3 1.00 4.18 2.94
CA ALA A 3 2.11 3.94 3.86
C ALA A 3 2.66 5.19 4.57
N LYS A 4 2.58 6.38 3.96
CA LYS A 4 2.98 7.64 4.60
C LYS A 4 2.23 7.90 5.90
N PHE A 5 0.94 7.55 5.97
CA PHE A 5 0.11 7.69 7.16
C PHE A 5 0.58 6.74 8.26
N ASP A 6 0.66 5.44 7.96
CA ASP A 6 1.10 4.39 8.90
C ASP A 6 2.52 4.67 9.46
N LEU A 7 3.44 5.07 8.57
CA LEU A 7 4.81 5.44 8.95
C LEU A 7 4.88 6.68 9.83
N GLY A 8 3.87 7.57 9.79
CA GLY A 8 3.79 8.72 10.68
C GLY A 8 3.68 8.29 12.14
N PHE A 9 2.78 7.34 12.43
CA PHE A 9 2.62 6.77 13.77
C PHE A 9 3.88 6.04 14.22
N LEU A 10 4.44 5.16 13.36
CA LEU A 10 5.65 4.40 13.70
C LEU A 10 6.85 5.31 13.97
N ARG A 11 7.01 6.41 13.21
CA ARG A 11 8.06 7.41 13.47
C ARG A 11 7.83 8.14 14.79
N SER A 12 6.60 8.52 15.10
CA SER A 12 6.29 9.18 16.36
C SER A 12 6.61 8.29 17.57
N ASP A 13 6.26 7.00 17.50
CA ASP A 13 6.56 6.06 18.57
C ASP A 13 8.04 5.71 18.65
N SER A 14 8.72 5.61 17.52
CA SER A 14 10.18 5.43 17.45
C SER A 14 10.92 6.55 18.20
N VAL A 15 10.49 7.80 18.02
CA VAL A 15 11.06 8.95 18.77
C VAL A 15 10.71 8.85 20.25
N ARG A 16 9.45 8.60 20.59
CA ARG A 16 8.97 8.53 21.98
C ARG A 16 9.64 7.43 22.81
N LEU A 17 9.98 6.30 22.18
CA LEU A 17 10.56 5.13 22.82
C LEU A 17 12.09 5.06 22.64
N GLU A 18 12.70 6.02 21.96
CA GLU A 18 14.14 6.05 21.66
C GLU A 18 14.62 4.80 20.91
N VAL A 19 13.75 4.18 20.11
CA VAL A 19 14.06 3.01 19.29
C VAL A 19 14.25 3.45 17.84
N PRO A 20 15.45 3.29 17.24
CA PRO A 20 15.67 3.71 15.86
C PRO A 20 14.80 2.95 14.85
N LEU A 21 13.98 3.67 14.07
CA LEU A 21 13.21 3.11 12.96
C LEU A 21 13.89 3.41 11.62
N LYS A 22 14.45 2.37 10.99
CA LYS A 22 15.02 2.47 9.64
C LYS A 22 13.97 2.09 8.60
N VAL A 23 13.58 3.06 7.76
CA VAL A 23 12.67 2.83 6.63
C VAL A 23 13.30 3.34 5.35
N THR A 24 13.58 2.44 4.41
CA THR A 24 14.13 2.75 3.10
C THR A 24 13.01 2.69 2.06
N GLY A 25 12.32 3.82 1.84
CA GLY A 25 11.32 3.99 0.78
C GLY A 25 10.20 2.92 0.75
N PRO A 26 9.05 3.12 1.41
CA PRO A 26 8.00 2.11 1.40
C PRO A 26 7.46 1.86 -0.01
N LEU A 27 7.00 0.64 -0.27
CA LEU A 27 6.11 0.37 -1.38
C LEU A 27 4.67 0.70 -0.95
N CYS A 28 3.99 1.57 -1.69
CA CYS A 28 2.66 2.03 -1.33
C CYS A 28 1.60 1.62 -2.37
N THR A 29 0.69 0.71 -2.00
CA THR A 29 -0.41 0.26 -2.86
C THR A 29 -1.36 1.38 -3.31
N LEU A 30 -1.48 2.45 -2.52
CA LEU A 30 -2.22 3.66 -2.94
C LEU A 30 -1.51 4.33 -4.13
N THR A 31 -0.19 4.51 -4.02
CA THR A 31 0.64 5.06 -5.10
C THR A 31 0.60 4.18 -6.33
N LEU A 32 0.72 2.85 -6.17
CA LEU A 32 0.60 1.89 -7.28
C LEU A 32 -0.76 2.03 -7.98
N SER A 33 -1.86 2.06 -7.24
CA SER A 33 -3.19 2.20 -7.85
C SER A 33 -3.34 3.55 -8.57
N ARG A 34 -2.82 4.63 -8.00
CA ARG A 34 -2.84 5.97 -8.60
C ARG A 34 -2.00 6.07 -9.86
N ARG A 35 -0.86 5.37 -9.96
CA ARG A 35 -0.05 5.36 -11.20
C ARG A 35 -0.80 4.70 -12.37
N LEU A 36 -1.74 3.80 -12.11
CA LEU A 36 -2.57 3.13 -13.13
C LEU A 36 -3.78 3.98 -13.58
N ASP A 37 -4.14 5.02 -12.83
CA ASP A 37 -5.24 5.95 -13.15
C ASP A 37 -4.76 7.39 -12.89
N PRO A 38 -3.90 7.95 -13.76
CA PRO A 38 -3.29 9.26 -13.57
C PRO A 38 -4.31 10.38 -13.37
N GLU A 39 -5.42 10.33 -14.09
CA GLU A 39 -6.51 11.30 -14.08
C GLU A 39 -7.44 11.18 -12.86
N ARG A 40 -7.23 10.18 -11.98
CA ARG A 40 -8.02 9.95 -10.75
C ARG A 40 -9.51 9.80 -11.04
N THR A 41 -9.85 9.13 -12.13
CA THR A 41 -11.24 8.88 -12.51
C THR A 41 -11.92 7.87 -11.60
N MET A 42 -11.16 7.03 -10.90
CA MET A 42 -11.65 6.00 -9.98
C MET A 42 -11.32 6.31 -8.53
N SER A 43 -12.10 5.73 -7.60
CA SER A 43 -11.71 5.73 -6.18
C SER A 43 -10.46 4.89 -5.95
N HIS A 44 -9.58 5.37 -5.07
CA HIS A 44 -8.35 4.69 -4.67
C HIS A 44 -8.36 4.24 -3.21
N LYS A 45 -9.52 4.24 -2.53
CA LYS A 45 -9.64 3.63 -1.20
C LYS A 45 -9.33 2.14 -1.31
N LEU A 46 -8.70 1.57 -0.28
CA LEU A 46 -8.26 0.17 -0.28
C LEU A 46 -9.36 -0.80 -0.73
N ARG A 47 -10.57 -0.68 -0.17
CA ARG A 47 -11.72 -1.52 -0.52
C ARG A 47 -12.12 -1.43 -2.00
N ASP A 48 -12.08 -0.22 -2.58
CA ASP A 48 -12.51 0.01 -3.96
C ASP A 48 -11.45 -0.54 -4.93
N VAL A 49 -10.17 -0.41 -4.56
CA VAL A 49 -9.06 -1.04 -5.28
C VAL A 49 -9.18 -2.57 -5.19
N ALA A 50 -9.43 -3.12 -4.01
CA ALA A 50 -9.58 -4.55 -3.81
C ALA A 50 -10.77 -5.11 -4.60
N ALA A 51 -11.91 -4.43 -4.59
CA ALA A 51 -13.11 -4.82 -5.33
C ALA A 51 -12.85 -4.92 -6.84
N ARG A 52 -12.06 -4.00 -7.43
CA ARG A 52 -11.64 -4.08 -8.84
C ARG A 52 -10.91 -5.38 -9.20
N TYR A 53 -10.25 -5.99 -8.23
CA TYR A 53 -9.51 -7.25 -8.40
C TYR A 53 -10.23 -8.45 -7.78
N GLY A 54 -11.55 -8.34 -7.52
CA GLY A 54 -12.35 -9.44 -6.98
C GLY A 54 -12.01 -9.80 -5.53
N LYS A 55 -11.47 -8.87 -4.75
CA LYS A 55 -11.06 -9.06 -3.36
C LYS A 55 -11.93 -8.22 -2.43
N SER A 56 -12.24 -8.75 -1.25
CA SER A 56 -13.03 -8.06 -0.24
C SER A 56 -12.58 -8.46 1.16
N THR A 57 -13.06 -7.72 2.16
CA THR A 57 -12.99 -8.07 3.57
C THR A 57 -14.38 -7.89 4.17
N ASP A 58 -14.73 -8.75 5.12
CA ASP A 58 -15.96 -8.70 5.92
C ASP A 58 -15.83 -7.81 7.17
N ARG A 59 -14.61 -7.34 7.48
CA ARG A 59 -14.31 -6.50 8.65
C ARG A 59 -13.59 -5.21 8.26
N PRO A 60 -14.29 -4.26 7.62
CA PRO A 60 -13.68 -2.99 7.27
C PRO A 60 -13.23 -2.23 8.53
N HIS A 61 -12.11 -1.51 8.45
CA HIS A 61 -11.55 -0.69 9.53
C HIS A 61 -10.95 -1.47 10.72
N ASP A 62 -10.88 -2.80 10.63
CA ASP A 62 -9.99 -3.58 11.48
C ASP A 62 -8.58 -3.56 10.89
N ALA A 63 -7.58 -3.21 11.70
CA ALA A 63 -6.20 -3.01 11.21
C ALA A 63 -5.60 -4.30 10.62
N LEU A 64 -5.92 -5.46 11.20
CA LEU A 64 -5.47 -6.75 10.67
C LEU A 64 -6.17 -7.05 9.35
N ALA A 65 -7.48 -6.82 9.26
CA ALA A 65 -8.23 -6.99 8.03
C ALA A 65 -7.73 -6.09 6.90
N ASP A 66 -7.43 -4.81 7.18
CA ASP A 66 -6.87 -3.87 6.21
C ASP A 66 -5.44 -4.27 5.78
N ALA A 67 -4.63 -4.80 6.68
CA ALA A 67 -3.30 -5.34 6.36
C ALA A 67 -3.40 -6.58 5.45
N LEU A 68 -4.29 -7.51 5.78
CA LEU A 68 -4.55 -8.71 4.96
C LEU A 68 -5.11 -8.34 3.58
N LEU A 69 -6.04 -7.39 3.51
CA LEU A 69 -6.58 -6.91 2.24
C LEU A 69 -5.53 -6.18 1.40
N THR A 70 -4.64 -5.40 2.03
CA THR A 70 -3.48 -4.78 1.38
C THR A 70 -2.54 -5.84 0.80
N ALA A 71 -2.23 -6.90 1.56
CA ALA A 71 -1.41 -8.00 1.08
C ALA A 71 -2.08 -8.76 -0.06
N ALA A 72 -3.39 -9.00 0.05
CA ALA A 72 -4.15 -9.70 -0.97
C ALA A 72 -4.18 -8.93 -2.31
N VAL A 73 -4.28 -7.60 -2.30
CA VAL A 73 -4.36 -6.78 -3.52
C VAL A 73 -3.00 -6.50 -4.16
N LEU A 74 -1.91 -6.58 -3.40
CA LEU A 74 -0.57 -6.26 -3.86
C LEU A 74 -0.15 -7.05 -5.12
N PRO A 75 -0.32 -8.38 -5.23
CA PRO A 75 0.05 -9.12 -6.43
C PRO A 75 -0.65 -8.63 -7.69
N SER A 76 -1.94 -8.26 -7.60
CA SER A 76 -2.70 -7.75 -8.75
C SER A 76 -2.19 -6.38 -9.21
N LEU A 77 -1.79 -5.52 -8.27
CA LEU A 77 -1.18 -4.23 -8.58
C LEU A 77 0.22 -4.40 -9.21
N LEU A 78 1.04 -5.32 -8.69
CA LEU A 78 2.37 -5.62 -9.27
C LEU A 78 2.24 -6.14 -10.70
N ALA A 79 1.31 -7.07 -10.94
CA ALA A 79 1.04 -7.60 -12.28
C ALA A 79 0.57 -6.51 -13.25
N ALA A 80 -0.31 -5.59 -12.79
CA ALA A 80 -0.78 -4.47 -13.61
C ALA A 80 0.36 -3.49 -13.98
N HIS A 81 1.38 -3.36 -13.14
CA HIS A 81 2.62 -2.60 -13.42
C HIS A 81 3.68 -3.41 -14.19
N ARG A 82 3.39 -4.68 -14.53
CA ARG A 82 4.35 -5.61 -15.16
C ARG A 82 5.65 -5.76 -14.38
N VAL A 83 5.58 -5.72 -13.05
CA VAL A 83 6.74 -5.93 -12.17
C VAL A 83 7.07 -7.42 -12.15
N ASN A 84 8.21 -7.79 -12.73
CA ASN A 84 8.68 -9.18 -12.78
C ASN A 84 10.03 -9.36 -12.08
N THR A 85 10.74 -8.26 -11.82
CA THR A 85 12.05 -8.25 -11.19
C THR A 85 12.10 -7.25 -10.03
N TYR A 86 13.15 -7.34 -9.21
CA TYR A 86 13.43 -6.33 -8.20
C TYR A 86 13.71 -4.95 -8.81
N GLY A 87 14.37 -4.90 -9.99
CA GLY A 87 14.64 -3.66 -10.69
C GLY A 87 13.36 -2.92 -11.08
N ASP A 88 12.36 -3.64 -11.58
CA ASP A 88 11.05 -3.07 -11.90
C ASP A 88 10.39 -2.53 -10.64
N LEU A 89 10.42 -3.31 -9.55
CA LEU A 89 9.86 -2.95 -8.26
C LEU A 89 10.52 -1.70 -7.66
N ALA A 90 11.84 -1.57 -7.81
CA ALA A 90 12.61 -0.50 -7.19
C ALA A 90 12.15 0.90 -7.62
N SER A 91 11.65 1.04 -8.84
CA SER A 91 11.08 2.29 -9.36
C SER A 91 9.78 2.75 -8.66
N HIS A 92 9.20 1.88 -7.83
CA HIS A 92 7.96 2.13 -7.08
C HIS A 92 8.17 2.41 -5.59
N PHE A 93 9.39 2.27 -5.07
CA PHE A 93 9.70 2.68 -3.71
C PHE A 93 9.70 4.21 -3.58
N GLY A 94 9.24 4.71 -2.43
CA GLY A 94 9.18 6.15 -2.14
C GLY A 94 8.37 6.49 -0.91
#